data_AF-A0A942RZX5-F1
#
_entry.id   AF-A0A942RZX5-F1
#
_cell.length_a   1.000
_cell.length_b   1.000
_cell.length_c   1.000
_cell.angle_alpha   90.00
_cell.angle_beta   90.00
_cell.angle_gamma   90.00
#
_symmetry.space_group_name_H-M   'P 1'
#
loop_
_entity.id
_entity.type
_entity.pdbx_description
1 polymer ?
#
loop_
_entity_poly.entity_id
_entity_poly.type
_entity_poly.pdbx_seq_one_letter_code
_entity_poly.pdbx_strand_id
1 'polypeptide(L)'
;MERIYKKRGRKSNYVVSEKEKMTFRGQYFILPDKSDETPRARFIKEMAALCLVSETTVRCWIAGEYKPDALKKSLIAEKLGVSPELLFP
;
A
#
# COMPACT_ATOMS: atom_id res chain seq x y z
N MET A 1 18.75 -1.83 -18.00
CA MET A 1 17.99 -2.07 -16.75
C MET A 1 17.30 -3.43 -16.86
N GLU A 2 17.91 -4.48 -16.32
CA GLU A 2 17.30 -5.82 -16.26
C GLU A 2 16.26 -5.86 -15.13
N ARG A 3 15.04 -6.31 -15.45
CA ARG A 3 13.95 -6.46 -14.48
C ARG A 3 13.98 -7.88 -13.92
N ILE A 4 14.05 -7.99 -12.59
CA ILE A 4 14.06 -9.24 -11.84
C ILE A 4 12.61 -9.66 -11.56
N TYR A 5 12.17 -10.83 -12.05
CA TYR A 5 10.81 -11.34 -11.83
C TYR A 5 10.78 -12.59 -10.92
N LYS A 6 9.80 -12.65 -10.01
CA LYS A 6 9.68 -13.65 -8.93
C LYS A 6 8.82 -14.85 -9.35
N LYS A 7 9.42 -16.04 -9.44
CA LYS A 7 8.66 -17.31 -9.59
C LYS A 7 8.53 -17.99 -8.22
N ARG A 8 7.31 -18.11 -7.72
CA ARG A 8 6.92 -18.91 -6.53
C ARG A 8 7.78 -18.66 -5.28
N GLY A 9 7.62 -17.50 -4.65
CA GLY A 9 7.99 -17.31 -3.23
C GLY A 9 9.49 -17.28 -2.88
N ARG A 10 10.42 -17.66 -3.76
CA ARG A 10 11.87 -17.43 -3.61
C ARG A 10 12.33 -16.26 -4.48
N LYS A 11 13.16 -15.37 -3.93
CA LYS A 11 13.85 -14.33 -4.70
C LYS A 11 14.77 -15.04 -5.69
N SER A 12 14.49 -14.90 -6.98
CA SER A 12 15.33 -15.41 -8.06
C SER A 12 15.47 -14.31 -9.11
N ASN A 13 16.71 -14.04 -9.53
CA ASN A 13 17.03 -13.07 -10.59
C ASN A 13 16.71 -13.67 -11.96
N TYR A 14 15.41 -13.85 -12.27
CA TYR A 14 14.99 -14.36 -13.58
C TYR A 14 14.99 -13.23 -14.61
N VAL A 15 15.94 -13.28 -15.54
CA VAL A 15 16.00 -12.41 -16.73
C VAL A 15 15.23 -13.12 -17.85
N VAL A 16 14.12 -12.51 -18.31
CA VAL A 16 13.30 -13.07 -19.40
C VAL A 16 14.03 -12.86 -20.74
N SER A 17 14.29 -13.94 -21.47
CA SER A 17 14.94 -13.87 -22.80
C SER A 17 14.02 -13.25 -23.87
N GLU A 18 14.58 -12.65 -24.94
CA GLU A 18 13.79 -12.03 -26.02
C GLU A 18 12.77 -12.97 -26.66
N LYS A 19 13.13 -14.25 -26.84
CA LYS A 19 12.20 -15.28 -27.34
C LYS A 19 11.05 -15.54 -26.37
N GLU A 20 11.31 -15.54 -25.07
CA GLU A 20 10.25 -15.75 -24.07
C GLU A 20 9.32 -14.55 -23.96
N LYS A 21 9.82 -13.32 -24.11
CA LYS A 21 8.99 -12.09 -24.15
C LYS A 21 7.93 -12.11 -25.25
N MET A 22 8.26 -12.71 -26.40
CA MET A 22 7.34 -12.88 -27.52
C MET A 22 6.22 -13.91 -27.27
N THR A 23 6.36 -14.76 -26.24
CA THR A 23 5.30 -15.72 -25.87
C THR A 23 4.19 -15.04 -25.08
N PHE A 24 2.97 -15.54 -25.17
CA PHE A 24 1.82 -15.05 -24.38
C PHE A 24 2.12 -15.01 -22.87
N ARG A 25 2.84 -16.01 -22.37
CA ARG A 25 3.33 -16.07 -20.99
C ARG A 25 4.30 -14.94 -20.68
N GLY A 26 5.28 -14.69 -21.55
CA GLY A 26 6.23 -13.59 -21.39
C GLY A 26 5.55 -12.23 -21.41
N GLN A 27 4.59 -12.04 -22.33
CA GLN A 27 3.77 -10.82 -22.39
C GLN A 27 3.02 -10.57 -21.08
N TYR A 28 2.45 -11.60 -20.44
CA TYR A 28 1.81 -11.48 -19.13
C TYR A 28 2.79 -11.10 -18.00
N PHE A 29 4.01 -11.62 -18.02
CA PHE A 29 5.01 -11.36 -16.98
C PHE A 29 5.77 -10.04 -17.14
N ILE A 30 5.84 -9.46 -18.34
CA ILE A 30 6.39 -8.11 -18.52
C ILE A 30 5.40 -7.01 -18.12
N LEU A 31 4.11 -7.35 -17.98
CA LEU A 31 3.15 -6.42 -17.41
C LEU A 31 3.69 -5.92 -16.06
N PRO A 32 3.53 -4.63 -15.76
CA PRO A 32 3.92 -4.13 -14.44
C PRO A 32 3.26 -5.01 -13.38
N ASP A 33 4.06 -5.51 -12.43
CA ASP A 33 3.53 -6.20 -11.27
C ASP A 33 2.47 -5.28 -10.67
N LYS A 34 1.29 -5.84 -10.34
CA LYS A 34 0.07 -5.08 -9.98
C LYS A 34 0.48 -3.87 -9.16
N SER A 35 0.39 -2.68 -9.74
CA SER A 35 0.87 -1.40 -9.18
C SER A 35 0.92 -1.48 -7.66
N ASP A 36 2.13 -1.59 -7.11
CA ASP A 36 2.49 -2.11 -5.78
C ASP A 36 1.89 -1.36 -4.56
N GLU A 37 0.87 -0.54 -4.76
CA GLU A 37 0.12 0.08 -3.70
C GLU A 37 -1.37 0.02 -4.00
N THR A 38 -2.06 -0.93 -3.36
CA THR A 38 -3.52 -0.93 -3.35
C THR A 38 -4.03 0.40 -2.77
N PRO A 39 -5.20 0.91 -3.19
CA PRO A 39 -5.76 2.15 -2.63
C PRO A 39 -5.82 2.15 -1.09
N ARG A 40 -6.05 0.99 -0.48
CA ARG A 40 -6.04 0.80 0.98
C ARG A 40 -4.66 0.98 1.60
N ALA A 41 -3.62 0.46 0.96
CA ALA A 41 -2.24 0.60 1.44
C ALA A 41 -1.77 2.07 1.35
N ARG A 42 -2.12 2.74 0.24
CA ARG A 42 -1.83 4.17 0.06
C ARG A 42 -2.49 5.02 1.14
N PHE A 43 -3.77 4.75 1.43
CA PHE A 43 -4.50 5.43 2.51
C PHE A 43 -3.78 5.30 3.86
N ILE A 44 -3.40 4.08 4.24
CA ILE A 44 -2.71 3.82 5.50
C ILE A 44 -1.39 4.59 5.58
N LYS A 45 -0.61 4.60 4.50
CA LYS A 45 0.66 5.36 4.43
C LYS A 45 0.46 6.87 4.52
N GLU A 46 -0.53 7.41 3.81
CA GLU A 46 -0.85 8.83 3.87
C GLU A 46 -1.25 9.26 5.29
N MET A 47 -2.09 8.48 5.98
CA MET A 47 -2.50 8.77 7.36
C MET A 47 -1.34 8.60 8.35
N ALA A 48 -0.47 7.60 8.14
CA ALA A 48 0.72 7.38 8.95
C ALA A 48 1.69 8.56 8.85
N ALA A 49 1.93 9.05 7.62
CA ALA A 49 2.75 10.22 7.36
C ALA A 49 2.13 11.51 7.93
N LEU A 50 0.82 11.70 7.78
CA LEU A 50 0.09 12.85 8.31
C LEU A 50 0.19 12.95 9.84
N CYS A 51 0.03 11.82 10.53
CA CYS A 51 0.01 11.76 11.99
C CYS A 51 1.38 11.49 12.62
N LEU A 52 2.43 11.32 11.80
CA LEU A 52 3.79 10.94 12.21
C LEU A 52 3.80 9.67 13.09
N VAL A 53 3.03 8.66 12.69
CA VAL A 53 2.92 7.38 13.39
C VAL A 53 3.29 6.22 12.47
N SER A 54 3.41 5.01 13.04
CA SER A 54 3.60 3.79 12.25
C SER A 54 2.32 3.41 11.47
N GLU A 55 2.47 2.77 10.32
CA GLU A 55 1.33 2.17 9.59
C GLU A 55 0.54 1.19 10.46
N THR A 56 1.22 0.46 11.36
CA THR A 56 0.60 -0.48 12.30
C THR A 56 -0.37 0.24 13.23
N THR A 57 0.00 1.43 13.73
CA THR A 57 -0.87 2.24 14.58
C THR A 57 -2.17 2.62 13.85
N VAL A 58 -2.06 3.04 12.59
CA VAL A 58 -3.23 3.35 11.75
C VAL A 58 -4.10 2.11 11.52
N ARG A 59 -3.48 0.93 11.31
CA ARG A 59 -4.22 -0.33 11.20
C ARG A 59 -4.98 -0.68 12.47
N CYS A 60 -4.40 -0.46 13.64
CA CYS A 60 -5.09 -0.68 14.92
C CYS A 60 -6.27 0.30 15.12
N TRP A 61 -6.17 1.55 14.63
CA TRP A 61 -7.31 2.47 14.64
C TRP A 61 -8.44 1.98 13.73
N ILE A 62 -8.11 1.48 12.54
CA ILE A 62 -9.09 0.88 11.61
C ILE A 62 -9.73 -0.37 12.21
N ALA A 63 -8.97 -1.16 12.96
CA ALA A 63 -9.47 -2.34 13.68
C ALA A 63 -10.31 -2.00 14.93
N GLY A 64 -10.25 -0.74 15.39
CA GLY A 64 -10.97 -0.30 16.60
C GLY A 64 -10.31 -0.67 17.92
N GLU A 65 -9.08 -1.19 17.90
CA GLU A 65 -8.35 -1.59 19.11
C GLU A 65 -7.92 -0.39 19.97
N TYR A 66 -7.57 0.72 19.31
CA TYR A 66 -7.14 1.96 19.96
C TYR A 66 -7.78 3.17 19.30
N LYS A 67 -8.04 4.22 20.09
CA LYS A 67 -8.52 5.51 19.58
C LYS A 67 -7.33 6.47 19.41
N PRO A 68 -7.23 7.20 18.28
CA PRO A 68 -6.22 8.25 18.13
C PRO A 68 -6.44 9.38 19.15
N ASP A 69 -5.36 10.08 19.51
CA ASP A 69 -5.44 11.26 20.37
C ASP A 69 -6.20 12.42 19.70
N ALA A 70 -6.55 13.44 20.49
CA ALA A 70 -7.36 14.56 20.02
C ALA A 70 -6.71 15.30 18.83
N LEU A 71 -5.39 15.46 18.84
CA LEU A 71 -4.65 16.15 17.78
C LEU A 71 -4.68 15.36 16.46
N LYS A 72 -4.46 14.04 16.52
CA LYS A 72 -4.53 13.14 15.36
C LYS A 72 -5.95 13.05 14.80
N LYS A 73 -6.97 13.03 15.68
CA LYS A 73 -8.37 13.11 15.26
C LYS A 73 -8.64 14.38 14.45
N SER A 74 -8.17 15.53 14.92
CA SER A 74 -8.31 16.80 14.20
C SER A 74 -7.57 16.80 12.86
N LEU A 75 -6.34 16.30 12.80
CA LEU A 75 -5.57 16.21 11.54
C LEU A 75 -6.25 15.31 10.50
N ILE A 76 -6.75 14.15 10.93
CA ILE A 76 -7.44 13.21 10.03
C ILE A 76 -8.78 13.81 9.58
N ALA A 77 -9.52 14.46 10.47
CA ALA A 77 -10.76 15.15 10.16
C ALA A 77 -10.57 16.27 9.12
N GLU A 78 -9.52 17.09 9.28
CA GLU A 78 -9.17 18.14 8.32
C GLU A 78 -8.80 17.55 6.95
N LYS A 79 -7.99 16.49 6.92
CA LYS A 79 -7.57 15.83 5.66
C LYS A 79 -8.75 15.18 4.93
N LEU A 80 -9.73 14.65 5.66
CA LEU A 80 -10.90 13.96 5.09
C LEU A 80 -12.11 14.87 4.88
N GLY A 81 -12.13 16.07 5.47
CA GLY A 81 -13.28 16.98 5.44
C GLY A 81 -14.50 16.46 6.21
N VAL A 82 -14.29 15.59 7.21
CA VAL A 82 -15.37 14.97 8.00
C VAL A 82 -15.15 15.28 9.48
N SER A 83 -16.23 15.50 10.24
CA SER A 83 -16.11 15.80 11.67
C SER A 83 -15.49 14.64 12.46
N PRO A 84 -14.65 14.92 13.49
CA PRO A 84 -14.00 13.88 14.31
C PRO A 84 -14.99 12.92 14.98
N GLU A 85 -16.17 13.42 15.35
CA GLU A 85 -17.22 12.65 16.03
C GLU A 85 -17.82 11.57 15.12
N LEU A 86 -17.90 11.83 13.82
CA LEU A 86 -18.37 10.85 12.84
C LEU A 86 -17.29 9.84 12.44
N LEU A 87 -16.02 10.29 12.40
CA LEU A 87 -14.88 9.44 12.04
C LEU A 87 -14.50 8.44 13.16
N PHE A 88 -14.70 8.82 14.42
CA PHE A 88 -14.28 8.03 15.58
C PHE A 88 -15.39 7.97 16.66
N PRO A 89 -16.45 7.17 16.46
CA PRO A 89 -17.51 6.97 17.47
C PRO A 89 -17.00 6.33 18.77
#